data_AF-A0AAV7H3B2-F1
#
_entry.id   AF-A0AAV7H3B2-F1
#
_cell.length_a   1.000
_cell.length_b   1.000
_cell.length_c   1.000
_cell.angle_alpha   90.00
_cell.angle_beta   90.00
_cell.angle_gamma   90.00
#
_symmetry.space_group_name_H-M   'P 1'
#
loop_
_entity.id
_entity.type
_entity.pdbx_description
1 polymer ?
#
loop_
_entity_poly.entity_id
_entity_poly.type
_entity_poly.pdbx_seq_one_letter_code
_entity_poly.pdbx_strand_id
1 'polypeptide(L)'
;MGNALRFLCGYCQSPTTADEPQVLDSHGAALTVDLHHFGITSQVPPGLSQYVSSSKKEQASWYNKLLKAWNEDRPPPKQPEVVAKLVIKTLHNIGKVNLEGFLAFYGLPYVPQTIEEDIEVTTTWPEGITPPWPEGVQFELLTLPVDKRAIGDGDGFTTYVSIKDPRELKLMPQNVIDAIIMKENAHDAKDFKQEKLIKKSVIASGYRFLKLPNQEEVLARKYRIRLRGVDAPEVGMAYGEEARQMLVKMIQGKCLKIHVYDEDKYGRSVGDVYCNDIFIQEQLLKRGCVWHYVTYDRRPEFAKWQKEARDARRGLWALPDPEKPWEWRKNNPNPREHRREAPICSHILIQVVDAPGVGMAYGEEAKQVLVKMIQGKWLKIHVYDEDRYGRSVGNVYCNDIFIQEQLLKRDYLWHYVAYDRCPDFAKIA
;
A
#
# COMPACT_ATOMS: atom_id res chain seq x y z
N MET A 1 5.85 37.74 -57.04
CA MET A 1 6.08 36.95 -58.27
C MET A 1 6.53 35.56 -57.82
N GLY A 2 5.95 34.41 -58.12
CA GLY A 2 4.74 33.95 -58.82
C GLY A 2 4.50 32.52 -58.29
N ASN A 3 3.27 32.12 -57.97
CA ASN A 3 2.29 31.48 -58.85
C ASN A 3 2.73 30.19 -59.58
N ALA A 4 1.81 29.21 -59.54
CA ALA A 4 1.58 28.07 -60.45
C ALA A 4 2.32 26.74 -60.08
N LEU A 5 1.70 25.55 -59.97
CA LEU A 5 0.38 24.98 -60.36
C LEU A 5 -0.01 23.87 -59.34
N ARG A 6 -1.25 23.71 -58.83
CA ARG A 6 -2.56 23.33 -59.45
C ARG A 6 -2.64 21.84 -59.85
N PHE A 7 -3.57 21.07 -59.24
CA PHE A 7 -4.38 19.94 -59.76
C PHE A 7 -5.20 19.42 -58.53
N LEU A 8 -6.53 19.40 -58.40
CA LEU A 8 -7.70 19.61 -59.27
C LEU A 8 -8.93 20.07 -58.47
N CYS A 9 -9.78 20.85 -59.15
CA CYS A 9 -11.20 21.16 -58.88
C CYS A 9 -12.04 19.94 -58.43
N GLY A 10 -13.14 20.06 -57.71
CA GLY A 10 -14.07 21.17 -57.51
C GLY A 10 -15.50 20.69 -57.82
N TYR A 11 -16.48 21.05 -56.98
CA TYR A 11 -17.85 21.25 -57.40
C TYR A 11 -18.50 22.34 -56.53
N CYS A 12 -19.07 23.32 -57.21
CA CYS A 12 -19.72 24.52 -56.70
C CYS A 12 -21.14 24.23 -56.21
N GLN A 13 -21.66 25.04 -55.28
CA GLN A 13 -22.81 25.94 -55.48
C GLN A 13 -23.12 26.76 -54.19
N SER A 14 -23.91 27.82 -54.38
CA SER A 14 -23.83 29.19 -53.81
C SER A 14 -24.80 29.48 -52.62
N PRO A 15 -24.86 30.73 -52.08
CA PRO A 15 -25.41 31.05 -50.75
C PRO A 15 -26.92 31.31 -50.77
N THR A 16 -27.61 31.06 -49.65
CA THR A 16 -28.98 31.54 -49.42
C THR A 16 -29.20 31.84 -47.93
N THR A 17 -30.07 32.81 -47.72
CA THR A 17 -30.31 33.76 -46.62
C THR A 17 -30.92 33.22 -45.34
N ALA A 18 -30.86 34.10 -44.33
CA ALA A 18 -31.40 34.04 -42.96
C ALA A 18 -32.80 33.41 -42.79
N ASP A 19 -32.95 32.61 -41.72
CA ASP A 19 -33.88 32.82 -40.60
C ASP A 19 -33.79 31.66 -39.57
N GLU A 20 -33.49 32.03 -38.30
CA GLU A 20 -33.82 31.43 -37.00
C GLU A 20 -33.72 29.89 -36.68
N PRO A 21 -33.61 29.51 -35.38
CA PRO A 21 -32.51 28.70 -34.89
C PRO A 21 -32.81 27.20 -34.96
N GLN A 22 -32.06 26.49 -35.80
CA GLN A 22 -32.03 25.03 -35.76
C GLN A 22 -30.95 24.58 -34.77
N VAL A 23 -31.43 24.16 -33.60
CA VAL A 23 -30.75 23.25 -32.68
C VAL A 23 -30.28 22.04 -33.48
N LEU A 24 -28.99 21.99 -33.80
CA LEU A 24 -28.39 20.88 -34.52
C LEU A 24 -27.26 20.28 -33.67
N ASP A 25 -27.54 19.06 -33.22
CA ASP A 25 -26.76 18.20 -32.35
C ASP A 25 -25.28 18.13 -32.73
N SER A 26 -24.40 18.68 -31.89
CA SER A 26 -22.95 18.45 -32.01
C SER A 26 -22.14 18.94 -30.79
N HIS A 27 -22.41 18.38 -29.61
CA HIS A 27 -21.75 18.75 -28.34
C HIS A 27 -20.22 18.51 -28.33
N GLY A 28 -19.67 17.62 -29.18
CA GLY A 28 -18.22 17.37 -29.29
C GLY A 28 -17.45 18.24 -30.32
N ALA A 29 -18.14 18.83 -31.30
CA ALA A 29 -17.44 19.57 -32.37
C ALA A 29 -17.00 20.98 -31.96
N ALA A 30 -17.69 21.63 -31.01
CA ALA A 30 -17.31 22.96 -30.53
C ALA A 30 -15.90 22.97 -29.92
N LEU A 31 -15.60 22.01 -29.04
CA LEU A 31 -14.26 21.84 -28.48
C LEU A 31 -13.21 21.53 -29.56
N THR A 32 -13.58 20.76 -30.59
CA THR A 32 -12.68 20.45 -31.71
C THR A 32 -12.32 21.70 -32.51
N VAL A 33 -13.32 22.55 -32.80
CA VAL A 33 -13.13 23.83 -33.51
C VAL A 33 -12.24 24.76 -32.69
N ASP A 34 -12.47 24.85 -31.38
CA ASP A 34 -11.72 25.74 -30.50
C ASP A 34 -10.29 25.23 -30.23
N LEU A 35 -10.07 23.92 -30.17
CA LEU A 35 -8.72 23.34 -30.11
C LEU A 35 -7.92 23.60 -31.40
N HIS A 36 -8.57 23.50 -32.56
CA HIS A 36 -7.95 23.84 -33.84
C HIS A 36 -7.64 25.33 -33.94
N HIS A 37 -8.57 26.20 -33.53
CA HIS A 37 -8.36 27.64 -33.49
C HIS A 37 -7.21 28.01 -32.53
N PHE A 38 -7.18 27.42 -31.34
CA PHE A 38 -6.10 27.61 -30.37
C PHE A 38 -4.73 27.17 -30.93
N GLY A 39 -4.68 26.06 -31.68
CA GLY A 39 -3.45 25.61 -32.34
C GLY A 39 -2.88 26.62 -33.35
N ILE A 40 -3.73 27.48 -33.92
CA ILE A 40 -3.35 28.51 -34.89
C ILE A 40 -3.07 29.86 -34.21
N THR A 41 -3.92 30.27 -33.26
CA THR A 41 -3.90 31.64 -32.70
C THR A 41 -3.32 31.72 -31.29
N SER A 42 -3.19 30.59 -30.59
CA SER A 42 -2.88 30.52 -29.15
C SER A 42 -3.85 31.33 -28.27
N GLN A 43 -5.05 31.63 -28.78
CA GLN A 43 -6.08 32.36 -28.05
C GLN A 43 -7.17 31.40 -27.57
N VAL A 44 -7.57 31.55 -26.31
CA VAL A 44 -8.67 30.80 -25.71
C VAL A 44 -10.02 31.48 -26.03
N PRO A 45 -11.13 30.71 -26.07
CA PRO A 45 -12.45 31.26 -26.38
C PRO A 45 -12.86 32.40 -25.43
N PRO A 46 -13.40 33.51 -25.94
CA PRO A 46 -13.67 34.71 -25.14
C PRO A 46 -14.76 34.52 -24.08
N GLY A 47 -15.62 33.50 -24.21
CA GLY A 47 -16.68 33.17 -23.26
C GLY A 47 -16.25 32.28 -22.08
N LEU A 48 -15.10 31.59 -22.17
CA LEU A 48 -14.71 30.59 -21.17
C LEU A 48 -14.51 31.20 -19.77
N SER A 49 -13.98 32.42 -19.70
CA SER A 49 -13.79 33.15 -18.43
C SER A 49 -15.08 33.45 -17.66
N GLN A 50 -16.27 33.29 -18.26
CA GLN A 50 -17.54 33.42 -17.54
C GLN A 50 -17.90 32.16 -16.74
N TYR A 51 -17.30 31.02 -17.09
CA TYR A 51 -17.60 29.71 -16.51
C TYR A 51 -16.52 29.23 -15.54
N VAL A 52 -15.31 29.78 -15.61
CA VAL A 52 -14.16 29.37 -14.78
C VAL A 52 -13.54 30.56 -14.06
N SER A 53 -13.06 30.36 -12.83
CA SER A 53 -12.43 31.40 -12.02
C SER A 53 -10.94 31.60 -12.30
N SER A 54 -10.36 30.75 -13.17
CA SER A 54 -8.95 30.80 -13.58
C SER A 54 -8.61 31.91 -14.57
N SER A 55 -7.35 32.36 -14.52
CA SER A 55 -6.83 33.40 -15.42
C SER A 55 -6.74 32.93 -16.88
N LYS A 56 -6.77 33.85 -17.86
CA LYS A 56 -6.60 33.52 -19.29
C LYS A 56 -5.29 32.77 -19.59
N LYS A 57 -4.23 33.03 -18.80
CA LYS A 57 -2.94 32.34 -18.91
C LYS A 57 -3.04 30.86 -18.48
N GLU A 58 -3.79 30.59 -17.41
CA GLU A 58 -4.06 29.22 -16.94
C GLU A 58 -4.95 28.47 -17.94
N GLN A 59 -5.97 29.13 -18.46
CA GLN A 59 -6.83 28.58 -19.51
C GLN A 59 -6.00 28.18 -20.74
N ALA A 60 -5.08 29.03 -21.21
CA ALA A 60 -4.19 28.69 -22.32
C ALA A 60 -3.29 27.46 -22.03
N SER A 61 -2.88 27.26 -20.76
CA SER A 61 -2.16 26.05 -20.35
C SER A 61 -3.04 24.79 -20.45
N TRP A 62 -4.33 24.89 -20.16
CA TRP A 62 -5.29 23.78 -20.31
C TRP A 62 -5.45 23.37 -21.77
N TYR A 63 -5.62 24.34 -22.68
CA TYR A 63 -5.74 24.06 -24.12
C TYR A 63 -4.46 23.44 -24.70
N ASN A 64 -3.28 23.84 -24.22
CA ASN A 64 -2.02 23.17 -24.62
C ASN A 64 -1.99 21.70 -24.19
N LYS A 65 -2.42 21.38 -22.97
CA LYS A 65 -2.49 20.00 -22.47
C LYS A 65 -3.53 19.17 -23.24
N LEU A 66 -4.71 19.74 -23.47
CA LEU A 66 -5.78 19.11 -24.23
C LEU A 66 -5.38 18.87 -25.68
N LEU A 67 -4.79 19.85 -26.37
CA LEU A 67 -4.33 19.70 -27.74
C LEU A 67 -3.29 18.59 -27.89
N LYS A 68 -2.39 18.45 -26.90
CA LYS A 68 -1.43 17.34 -26.87
C LYS A 68 -2.15 15.99 -26.72
N ALA A 69 -3.01 15.84 -25.72
CA ALA A 69 -3.75 14.60 -25.49
C ALA A 69 -4.68 14.24 -26.67
N TRP A 70 -5.27 15.24 -27.31
CA TRP A 70 -6.17 15.08 -28.47
C TRP A 70 -5.44 14.57 -29.72
N ASN A 71 -4.18 14.94 -29.90
CA ASN A 71 -3.37 14.49 -31.04
C ASN A 71 -2.78 13.08 -30.83
N GLU A 72 -2.65 12.65 -29.56
CA GLU A 72 -2.17 11.32 -29.17
C GLU A 72 -3.27 10.25 -29.31
N ASP A 73 -4.55 10.62 -29.21
CA ASP A 73 -5.69 9.72 -29.37
C ASP A 73 -6.12 9.62 -30.85
N ARG A 74 -5.93 8.44 -31.48
CA ARG A 74 -6.26 8.22 -32.90
C ARG A 74 -7.16 6.99 -33.07
N PRO A 75 -8.40 7.15 -33.58
CA PRO A 75 -8.99 8.38 -34.15
C PRO A 75 -9.47 9.39 -33.09
N PRO A 76 -9.58 10.70 -33.43
CA PRO A 76 -10.06 11.71 -32.51
C PRO A 76 -11.48 11.39 -32.00
N PRO A 77 -11.76 11.57 -30.69
CA PRO A 77 -13.04 11.23 -30.11
C PRO A 77 -14.14 12.14 -30.66
N LYS A 78 -15.26 11.54 -31.08
CA LYS A 78 -16.42 12.25 -31.66
C LYS A 78 -17.63 12.28 -30.73
N GLN A 79 -17.73 11.32 -29.81
CA GLN A 79 -18.85 11.22 -28.86
C GLN A 79 -18.61 12.12 -27.64
N PRO A 80 -19.61 12.91 -27.21
CA PRO A 80 -19.45 13.88 -26.12
C PRO A 80 -19.06 13.22 -24.78
N GLU A 81 -19.46 11.98 -24.53
CA GLU A 81 -19.08 11.20 -23.35
C GLU A 81 -17.60 10.84 -23.35
N VAL A 82 -17.07 10.42 -24.51
CA VAL A 82 -15.66 10.07 -24.69
C VAL A 82 -14.80 11.33 -24.62
N VAL A 83 -15.27 12.43 -25.22
CA VAL A 83 -14.64 13.76 -25.13
C VAL A 83 -14.59 14.24 -23.68
N ALA A 84 -15.69 14.10 -22.92
CA ALA A 84 -15.74 14.46 -21.51
C ALA A 84 -14.74 13.65 -20.67
N LYS A 85 -14.66 12.33 -20.88
CA LYS A 85 -13.67 11.46 -20.23
C LYS A 85 -12.23 11.91 -20.51
N LEU A 86 -11.91 12.25 -21.76
CA LEU A 86 -10.59 12.76 -22.14
C LEU A 86 -10.28 14.10 -21.47
N VAL A 87 -11.25 15.00 -21.41
CA VAL A 87 -11.10 16.32 -20.75
C VAL A 87 -10.86 16.14 -19.26
N ILE A 88 -11.67 15.33 -18.57
CA ILE A 88 -11.55 15.04 -17.14
C ILE A 88 -10.21 14.38 -16.84
N LYS A 89 -9.77 13.42 -17.66
CA LYS A 89 -8.46 12.76 -17.52
C LYS A 89 -7.31 13.75 -17.69
N THR A 90 -7.36 14.60 -18.72
CA THR A 90 -6.28 15.54 -19.03
C THR A 90 -6.22 16.70 -18.04
N LEU A 91 -7.36 17.17 -17.56
CA LEU A 91 -7.49 18.32 -16.67
C LEU A 91 -7.76 17.94 -15.21
N HIS A 92 -7.52 16.69 -14.79
CA HIS A 92 -7.79 16.22 -13.41
C HIS A 92 -7.14 17.06 -12.29
N ASN A 93 -6.05 17.75 -12.58
CA ASN A 93 -5.32 18.58 -11.62
C ASN A 93 -5.82 20.04 -11.52
N ILE A 94 -6.85 20.42 -12.27
CA ILE A 94 -7.48 21.75 -12.11
C ILE A 94 -8.54 21.67 -11.01
N GLY A 95 -8.73 22.76 -10.26
CA GLY A 95 -9.73 22.80 -9.20
C GLY A 95 -11.14 22.43 -9.70
N LYS A 96 -11.91 21.71 -8.88
CA LYS A 96 -13.22 21.14 -9.24
C LYS A 96 -14.17 22.15 -9.90
N VAL A 97 -14.25 23.38 -9.38
CA VAL A 97 -15.08 24.46 -9.94
C VAL A 97 -14.69 24.82 -11.37
N ASN A 98 -13.39 24.83 -11.67
CA ASN A 98 -12.88 25.12 -13.00
C ASN A 98 -13.12 23.98 -13.98
N LEU A 99 -13.06 22.73 -13.50
CA LEU A 99 -13.36 21.55 -14.31
C LEU A 99 -14.84 21.48 -14.68
N GLU A 100 -15.72 21.68 -13.69
CA GLU A 100 -17.17 21.74 -13.90
C GLU A 100 -17.55 22.89 -14.81
N GLY A 101 -16.96 24.08 -14.62
CA GLY A 101 -17.15 25.23 -15.48
C GLY A 101 -16.69 24.99 -16.93
N PHE A 102 -15.54 24.34 -17.12
CA PHE A 102 -15.02 24.01 -18.45
C PHE A 102 -15.93 23.00 -19.18
N LEU A 103 -16.42 21.99 -18.48
CA LEU A 103 -17.36 21.01 -19.05
C LEU A 103 -18.70 21.67 -19.39
N ALA A 104 -19.21 22.53 -18.52
CA ALA A 104 -20.45 23.28 -18.74
C ALA A 104 -20.36 24.22 -19.95
N PHE A 105 -19.22 24.90 -20.15
CA PHE A 105 -18.99 25.77 -21.31
C PHE A 105 -19.17 25.05 -22.66
N TYR A 106 -18.78 23.77 -22.72
CA TYR A 106 -18.93 22.94 -23.92
C TYR A 106 -20.16 22.03 -23.93
N GLY A 107 -21.02 22.11 -22.91
CA GLY A 107 -22.17 21.22 -22.76
C GLY A 107 -21.77 19.74 -22.64
N LEU A 108 -20.58 19.45 -22.10
CA LEU A 108 -20.08 18.10 -21.91
C LEU A 108 -20.62 17.49 -20.62
N PRO A 109 -21.08 16.23 -20.63
CA PRO A 109 -21.59 15.59 -19.43
C PRO A 109 -20.48 15.44 -18.39
N TYR A 110 -20.76 15.80 -17.14
CA TYR A 110 -19.87 15.47 -16.03
C TYR A 110 -19.97 13.96 -15.77
N VAL A 111 -18.94 13.22 -16.16
CA VAL A 111 -18.82 11.78 -15.90
C VAL A 111 -17.92 11.63 -14.67
N PRO A 112 -18.46 11.28 -13.47
CA PRO A 112 -17.61 10.91 -12.34
C PRO A 112 -16.66 9.79 -12.77
N GLN A 113 -15.40 9.78 -12.32
CA GLN A 113 -14.43 8.71 -12.64
C GLN A 113 -14.76 7.34 -11.99
N THR A 114 -16.05 7.02 -11.87
CA THR A 114 -16.54 5.70 -11.50
C THR A 114 -17.40 5.17 -12.64
N ILE A 115 -16.78 4.24 -13.37
CA ILE A 115 -17.34 3.15 -14.19
C ILE A 115 -17.87 3.54 -15.59
N GLU A 116 -17.19 3.01 -16.61
CA GLU A 116 -17.72 2.16 -17.70
C GLU A 116 -16.95 2.40 -19.01
N GLU A 117 -15.98 1.52 -19.31
CA GLU A 117 -15.84 0.96 -20.66
C GLU A 117 -16.54 -0.40 -20.59
N ASP A 118 -17.64 -0.52 -21.34
CA ASP A 118 -18.30 -1.71 -21.86
C ASP A 118 -18.07 -3.04 -21.11
N ILE A 119 -18.75 -3.16 -19.97
CA ILE A 119 -19.33 -4.43 -19.57
C ILE A 119 -20.81 -4.11 -19.37
N GLU A 120 -21.72 -4.84 -20.01
CA GLU A 120 -23.11 -4.94 -19.56
C GLU A 120 -23.08 -5.45 -18.09
N VAL A 121 -22.92 -4.56 -17.13
CA VAL A 121 -23.13 -4.83 -15.71
C VAL A 121 -24.48 -4.25 -15.38
N THR A 122 -25.51 -5.07 -15.60
CA THR A 122 -26.77 -4.97 -14.88
C THR A 122 -26.46 -4.89 -13.39
N THR A 123 -26.46 -3.67 -12.85
CA THR A 123 -26.19 -3.35 -11.43
C THR A 123 -27.43 -3.38 -10.56
N THR A 124 -28.56 -3.88 -11.07
CA THR A 124 -29.48 -4.64 -10.24
C THR A 124 -29.07 -6.10 -10.35
N TRP A 125 -28.35 -6.61 -9.34
CA TRP A 125 -28.40 -8.05 -9.13
C TRP A 125 -29.88 -8.37 -8.86
N PRO A 126 -30.54 -9.21 -9.67
CA PRO A 126 -31.79 -9.79 -9.21
C PRO A 126 -31.48 -10.40 -7.84
N GLU A 127 -32.33 -10.16 -6.85
CA GLU A 127 -32.14 -10.68 -5.50
C GLU A 127 -31.63 -12.14 -5.58
N GLY A 128 -30.38 -12.38 -5.18
CA GLY A 128 -29.84 -13.75 -5.07
C GLY A 128 -28.63 -14.16 -5.93
N ILE A 129 -27.89 -13.27 -6.60
CA ILE A 129 -26.63 -13.68 -7.28
C ILE A 129 -25.45 -12.83 -6.81
N THR A 130 -24.71 -13.31 -5.80
CA THR A 130 -23.31 -12.91 -5.56
C THR A 130 -22.42 -13.53 -6.65
N PRO A 131 -21.29 -12.93 -7.07
CA PRO A 131 -20.27 -13.70 -7.79
C PRO A 131 -20.01 -14.98 -6.97
N PRO A 132 -19.90 -16.17 -7.59
CA PRO A 132 -19.78 -17.40 -6.83
C PRO A 132 -18.36 -17.43 -6.27
N TRP A 133 -18.14 -16.71 -5.17
CA TRP A 133 -17.01 -16.98 -4.34
C TRP A 133 -17.05 -18.47 -3.99
N PRO A 134 -15.88 -19.10 -3.86
CA PRO A 134 -15.82 -20.46 -3.35
C PRO A 134 -16.68 -20.60 -2.08
N GLU A 135 -17.28 -21.77 -1.91
CA GLU A 135 -18.14 -22.06 -0.76
C GLU A 135 -17.41 -21.71 0.55
N GLY A 136 -18.06 -20.90 1.39
CA GLY A 136 -17.55 -20.49 2.71
C GLY A 136 -16.73 -19.18 2.73
N VAL A 137 -16.50 -18.53 1.59
CA VAL A 137 -15.86 -17.19 1.59
C VAL A 137 -16.83 -16.15 2.15
N GLN A 138 -16.39 -15.41 3.16
CA GLN A 138 -17.15 -14.32 3.77
C GLN A 138 -16.99 -13.02 2.99
N PHE A 139 -15.78 -12.73 2.53
CA PHE A 139 -15.46 -11.56 1.72
C PHE A 139 -14.11 -11.71 1.01
N GLU A 140 -13.90 -10.90 -0.02
CA GLU A 140 -12.63 -10.75 -0.71
C GLU A 140 -11.91 -9.48 -0.26
N LEU A 141 -10.58 -9.53 -0.18
CA LEU A 141 -9.71 -8.37 0.02
C LEU A 141 -8.79 -8.19 -1.19
N LEU A 142 -8.67 -6.94 -1.64
CA LEU A 142 -7.64 -6.51 -2.60
C LEU A 142 -6.61 -5.68 -1.86
N THR A 143 -5.40 -6.22 -1.70
CA THR A 143 -4.39 -5.58 -0.86
C THR A 143 -3.56 -4.55 -1.62
N LEU A 144 -3.01 -3.59 -0.86
CA LEU A 144 -1.85 -2.81 -1.28
C LEU A 144 -0.60 -3.72 -1.39
N PRO A 145 0.49 -3.25 -2.02
CA PRO A 145 1.74 -3.98 -2.11
C PRO A 145 2.27 -4.43 -0.73
N VAL A 146 2.55 -5.73 -0.59
CA VAL A 146 3.00 -6.30 0.69
C VAL A 146 4.46 -5.92 0.99
N ASP A 147 4.71 -5.38 2.19
CA ASP A 147 6.08 -5.16 2.68
C ASP A 147 6.72 -6.48 3.12
N LYS A 148 7.95 -6.76 2.66
CA LYS A 148 8.72 -7.94 3.06
C LYS A 148 8.89 -8.07 4.58
N ARG A 149 8.93 -6.95 5.32
CA ARG A 149 9.06 -6.93 6.80
C ARG A 149 7.79 -7.39 7.50
N ALA A 150 6.65 -7.35 6.80
CA ALA A 150 5.35 -7.74 7.33
C ALA A 150 5.08 -9.26 7.21
N ILE A 151 6.02 -10.02 6.64
CA ILE A 151 5.90 -11.47 6.40
C ILE A 151 6.54 -12.22 7.57
N GLY A 152 5.75 -13.12 8.18
CA GLY A 152 6.12 -13.90 9.36
C GLY A 152 6.98 -15.13 9.04
N ASP A 153 6.56 -16.28 9.54
CA ASP A 153 7.22 -17.60 9.54
C ASP A 153 7.01 -18.43 8.27
N GLY A 154 6.29 -17.92 7.26
CA GLY A 154 6.11 -18.57 5.96
C GLY A 154 4.68 -18.99 5.65
N ASP A 155 3.75 -18.77 6.59
CA ASP A 155 2.32 -19.03 6.39
C ASP A 155 1.41 -17.90 6.92
N GLY A 156 2.00 -16.77 7.30
CA GLY A 156 1.28 -15.60 7.79
C GLY A 156 2.00 -14.31 7.43
N PHE A 157 1.22 -13.24 7.22
CA PHE A 157 1.74 -11.91 6.93
C PHE A 157 0.76 -10.83 7.35
N THR A 158 1.24 -9.61 7.51
CA THR A 158 0.40 -8.42 7.68
C THR A 158 0.32 -7.67 6.35
N THR A 159 -0.86 -7.20 6.00
CA THR A 159 -1.11 -6.43 4.79
C THR A 159 -2.04 -5.25 5.08
N TYR A 160 -2.24 -4.40 4.09
CA TYR A 160 -3.09 -3.24 4.18
C TYR A 160 -4.06 -3.18 3.00
N VAL A 161 -5.30 -2.77 3.26
CA VAL A 161 -6.33 -2.53 2.24
C VAL A 161 -6.69 -1.05 2.27
N SER A 162 -6.69 -0.42 1.10
CA SER A 162 -6.99 1.02 1.00
C SER A 162 -8.43 1.32 1.38
N ILE A 163 -8.68 2.44 2.05
CA ILE A 163 -10.06 2.94 2.27
C ILE A 163 -10.75 3.41 0.98
N LYS A 164 -10.05 3.42 -0.17
CA LYS A 164 -10.66 3.56 -1.49
C LYS A 164 -11.51 2.34 -1.86
N ASP A 165 -11.29 1.20 -1.21
CA ASP A 165 -12.18 0.04 -1.32
C ASP A 165 -13.55 0.38 -0.67
N PRO A 166 -14.68 0.24 -1.40
CA PRO A 166 -16.00 0.59 -0.88
C PRO A 166 -16.40 -0.16 0.40
N ARG A 167 -15.92 -1.39 0.61
CA ARG A 167 -16.16 -2.16 1.83
C ARG A 167 -15.43 -1.53 3.01
N GLU A 168 -14.16 -1.19 2.84
CA GLU A 168 -13.38 -0.58 3.93
C GLU A 168 -13.89 0.81 4.28
N LEU A 169 -14.33 1.58 3.29
CA LEU A 169 -14.94 2.89 3.52
C LEU A 169 -16.19 2.79 4.41
N LYS A 170 -17.05 1.80 4.16
CA LYS A 170 -18.28 1.57 4.95
C LYS A 170 -18.01 1.07 6.37
N LEU A 171 -16.89 0.37 6.58
CA LEU A 171 -16.51 -0.19 7.89
C LEU A 171 -15.66 0.78 8.73
N MET A 172 -15.36 1.97 8.20
CA MET A 172 -14.48 2.93 8.86
C MET A 172 -15.18 3.55 10.09
N PRO A 173 -14.59 3.44 11.31
CA PRO A 173 -15.22 3.95 12.52
C PRO A 173 -15.07 5.48 12.63
N GLN A 174 -16.03 6.13 13.31
CA GLN A 174 -16.10 7.59 13.40
C GLN A 174 -14.84 8.24 13.98
N ASN A 175 -14.22 7.61 14.99
CA ASN A 175 -12.99 8.11 15.60
C ASN A 175 -11.81 8.20 14.59
N VAL A 176 -11.79 7.34 13.57
CA VAL A 176 -10.79 7.39 12.50
C VAL A 176 -11.12 8.52 11.52
N ILE A 177 -12.39 8.74 11.20
CA ILE A 177 -12.85 9.87 10.37
C ILE A 177 -12.43 11.19 11.01
N ASP A 178 -12.73 11.37 12.30
CA ASP A 178 -12.38 12.57 13.06
C ASP A 178 -10.86 12.77 13.08
N ALA A 179 -10.09 11.69 13.25
CA ALA A 179 -8.63 11.74 13.21
C ALA A 179 -8.06 12.17 11.85
N ILE A 180 -8.72 11.85 10.73
CA ILE A 180 -8.30 12.32 9.39
C ILE A 180 -8.44 13.85 9.31
N ILE A 181 -9.59 14.37 9.72
CA ILE A 181 -9.87 15.82 9.72
C ILE A 181 -8.88 16.54 10.64
N MET A 182 -8.66 16.01 11.85
CA MET A 182 -7.69 16.58 12.80
C MET A 182 -6.26 16.53 12.26
N LYS A 183 -5.86 15.47 11.55
CA LYS A 183 -4.53 15.37 10.92
C LYS A 183 -4.35 16.49 9.90
N GLU A 184 -5.35 16.75 9.06
CA GLU A 184 -5.26 17.78 8.03
C GLU A 184 -5.16 19.19 8.64
N ASN A 185 -5.98 19.48 9.64
CA ASN A 185 -5.88 20.74 10.39
C ASN A 185 -4.51 20.91 11.08
N ALA A 186 -3.96 19.84 11.67
CA ALA A 186 -2.63 19.87 12.29
C ALA A 186 -1.52 20.06 11.25
N HIS A 187 -1.68 19.48 10.06
CA HIS A 187 -0.75 19.64 8.95
C HIS A 187 -0.72 21.09 8.44
N ASP A 188 -1.90 21.69 8.22
CA ASP A 188 -2.05 23.08 7.79
C ASP A 188 -1.49 24.06 8.83
N ALA A 189 -1.70 23.76 10.11
CA ALA A 189 -1.13 24.51 11.24
C ALA A 189 0.39 24.28 11.44
N LYS A 190 1.01 23.36 10.68
CA LYS A 190 2.41 22.90 10.85
C LYS A 190 2.70 22.36 12.25
N ASP A 191 1.69 21.83 12.93
CA ASP A 191 1.82 21.18 14.24
C ASP A 191 2.20 19.70 14.07
N PHE A 192 3.48 19.47 13.82
CA PHE A 192 4.03 18.12 13.63
C PHE A 192 3.90 17.23 14.87
N LYS A 193 3.83 17.83 16.08
CA LYS A 193 3.70 17.07 17.33
C LYS A 193 2.31 16.47 17.42
N GLN A 194 1.29 17.28 17.13
CA GLN A 194 -0.09 16.83 17.13
C GLN A 194 -0.36 15.86 15.96
N GLU A 195 0.17 16.14 14.77
CA GLU A 195 0.07 15.21 13.63
C GLU A 195 0.63 13.82 13.98
N LYS A 196 1.78 13.76 14.67
CA LYS A 196 2.38 12.49 15.13
C LYS A 196 1.50 11.75 16.15
N LEU A 197 0.88 12.47 17.09
CA LEU A 197 -0.03 11.87 18.08
C LEU A 197 -1.29 11.30 17.42
N ILE A 198 -1.86 12.04 16.46
CA ILE A 198 -3.01 11.60 15.68
C ILE A 198 -2.66 10.34 14.87
N LYS A 199 -1.52 10.34 14.17
CA LYS A 199 -1.03 9.16 13.44
C LYS A 199 -0.89 7.94 14.35
N LYS A 200 -0.43 8.12 15.60
CA LYS A 200 -0.34 7.04 16.60
C LYS A 200 -1.73 6.52 17.01
N SER A 201 -2.71 7.40 17.19
CA SER A 201 -4.11 7.02 17.49
C SER A 201 -4.75 6.22 16.35
N VAL A 202 -4.51 6.63 15.10
CA VAL A 202 -4.97 5.91 13.90
C VAL A 202 -4.35 4.51 13.82
N ILE A 203 -3.04 4.38 14.13
CA ILE A 203 -2.36 3.08 14.24
C ILE A 203 -2.98 2.19 15.31
N ALA A 204 -3.29 2.74 16.48
CA ALA A 204 -3.95 2.00 17.56
C ALA A 204 -5.35 1.49 17.15
N SER A 205 -6.03 2.21 16.25
CA SER A 205 -7.33 1.82 15.69
C SER A 205 -7.22 0.79 14.55
N GLY A 206 -6.02 0.32 14.21
CA GLY A 206 -5.80 -0.66 13.14
C GLY A 206 -5.71 -0.05 11.74
N TYR A 207 -5.52 1.26 11.63
CA TYR A 207 -5.35 1.96 10.35
C TYR A 207 -3.96 2.57 10.23
N ARG A 208 -3.52 2.91 9.03
CA ARG A 208 -2.23 3.57 8.82
C ARG A 208 -2.24 4.44 7.58
N PHE A 209 -1.61 5.61 7.70
CA PHE A 209 -1.24 6.42 6.54
C PHE A 209 0.01 5.82 5.90
N LEU A 210 -0.12 5.36 4.67
CA LEU A 210 0.95 4.75 3.88
C LEU A 210 1.33 5.69 2.75
N LYS A 211 2.63 5.90 2.54
CA LYS A 211 3.13 6.62 1.37
C LYS A 211 3.39 5.63 0.25
N LEU A 212 2.64 5.75 -0.83
CA LEU A 212 2.83 4.94 -2.03
C LEU A 212 4.00 5.49 -2.87
N PRO A 213 4.56 4.70 -3.80
CA PRO A 213 5.70 5.12 -4.63
C PRO A 213 5.46 6.40 -5.45
N ASN A 214 4.20 6.69 -5.79
CA ASN A 214 3.77 7.91 -6.48
C ASN A 214 3.70 9.15 -5.56
N GLN A 215 4.23 9.07 -4.33
CA GLN A 215 4.15 10.09 -3.29
C GLN A 215 2.74 10.42 -2.77
N GLU A 216 1.74 9.62 -3.13
CA GLU A 216 0.40 9.74 -2.57
C GLU A 216 0.36 9.12 -1.16
N GLU A 217 -0.15 9.87 -0.18
CA GLU A 217 -0.46 9.34 1.14
C GLU A 217 -1.87 8.74 1.11
N VAL A 218 -1.98 7.44 1.38
CA VAL A 218 -3.23 6.70 1.39
C VAL A 218 -3.49 6.16 2.78
N LEU A 219 -4.69 6.38 3.30
CA LEU A 219 -5.16 5.72 4.51
C LEU A 219 -5.57 4.28 4.18
N ALA A 220 -5.10 3.33 4.97
CA ALA A 220 -5.36 1.91 4.76
C ALA A 220 -5.59 1.18 6.08
N ARG A 221 -6.47 0.17 6.06
CA ARG A 221 -6.75 -0.70 7.20
C ARG A 221 -5.77 -1.86 7.23
N LYS A 222 -5.25 -2.18 8.42
CA LYS A 222 -4.32 -3.29 8.66
C LYS A 222 -5.10 -4.61 8.76
N TYR A 223 -4.61 -5.61 8.06
CA TYR A 223 -5.08 -7.00 8.15
C TYR A 223 -3.92 -7.92 8.51
N ARG A 224 -4.16 -8.86 9.41
CA ARG A 224 -3.24 -9.97 9.70
C ARG A 224 -3.78 -11.21 9.04
N ILE A 225 -3.05 -11.75 8.08
CA ILE A 225 -3.48 -12.86 7.24
C ILE A 225 -2.78 -14.14 7.70
N ARG A 226 -3.56 -15.21 7.81
CA ARG A 226 -3.09 -16.59 7.97
C ARG A 226 -3.48 -17.37 6.72
N LEU A 227 -2.51 -18.04 6.10
CA LEU A 227 -2.78 -18.92 4.97
C LEU A 227 -3.60 -20.13 5.45
N ARG A 228 -4.77 -20.31 4.84
CA ARG A 228 -5.67 -21.43 5.16
C ARG A 228 -5.04 -22.77 4.77
N GLY A 229 -5.18 -23.76 5.65
CA GLY A 229 -4.83 -25.16 5.39
C GLY A 229 -3.34 -25.51 5.34
N VAL A 230 -2.45 -24.55 5.61
CA VAL A 230 -1.00 -24.79 5.66
C VAL A 230 -0.40 -24.38 7.00
N ASP A 231 0.70 -25.03 7.37
CA ASP A 231 1.54 -24.67 8.53
C ASP A 231 3.02 -24.70 8.10
N ALA A 232 3.71 -23.56 8.21
CA ALA A 232 5.12 -23.42 7.90
C ALA A 232 5.99 -23.79 9.10
N PRO A 233 7.22 -24.31 8.90
CA PRO A 233 8.19 -24.41 9.97
C PRO A 233 8.48 -23.02 10.56
N GLU A 234 8.50 -22.92 11.88
CA GLU A 234 8.80 -21.66 12.57
C GLU A 234 10.22 -21.20 12.22
N VAL A 235 10.51 -19.89 12.23
CA VAL A 235 11.83 -19.35 11.84
C VAL A 235 13.01 -19.98 12.59
N GLY A 236 12.80 -20.47 13.82
CA GLY A 236 13.82 -21.18 14.61
C GLY A 236 13.91 -22.69 14.37
N MET A 237 13.05 -23.25 13.53
CA MET A 237 13.05 -24.67 13.14
C MET A 237 13.92 -24.88 11.90
N ALA A 238 14.32 -26.14 11.68
CA ALA A 238 14.91 -26.54 10.42
C ALA A 238 13.97 -26.15 9.25
N TYR A 239 14.53 -25.53 8.21
CA TYR A 239 13.83 -25.05 7.02
C TYR A 239 12.87 -23.84 7.24
N GLY A 240 12.80 -23.26 8.44
CA GLY A 240 11.88 -22.16 8.74
C GLY A 240 12.21 -20.85 8.02
N GLU A 241 13.49 -20.47 7.99
CA GLU A 241 13.91 -19.26 7.30
C GLU A 241 13.75 -19.40 5.78
N GLU A 242 14.02 -20.58 5.22
CA GLU A 242 13.82 -20.89 3.80
C GLU A 242 12.34 -20.84 3.41
N ALA A 243 11.45 -21.37 4.25
CA ALA A 243 10.01 -21.28 4.06
C ALA A 243 9.53 -19.83 4.06
N ARG A 244 9.99 -19.02 5.03
CA ARG A 244 9.74 -17.59 5.07
C ARG A 244 10.23 -16.88 3.81
N GLN A 245 11.47 -17.12 3.40
CA GLN A 245 12.06 -16.48 2.21
C GLN A 245 11.31 -16.85 0.94
N MET A 246 10.79 -18.08 0.83
CA MET A 246 9.94 -18.47 -0.28
C MET A 246 8.67 -17.62 -0.35
N LEU A 247 7.95 -17.48 0.78
CA LEU A 247 6.76 -16.64 0.84
C LEU A 247 7.10 -15.18 0.49
N VAL A 248 8.18 -14.63 1.05
CA VAL A 248 8.68 -13.28 0.75
C VAL A 248 8.89 -13.11 -0.74
N LYS A 249 9.61 -14.02 -1.41
CA LYS A 249 9.88 -13.96 -2.85
C LYS A 249 8.60 -13.96 -3.67
N MET A 250 7.56 -14.67 -3.22
CA MET A 250 6.30 -14.78 -3.94
C MET A 250 5.45 -13.52 -3.85
N ILE A 251 5.36 -12.89 -2.68
CA ILE A 251 4.35 -11.85 -2.42
C ILE A 251 4.90 -10.44 -2.20
N GLN A 252 6.20 -10.28 -1.90
CA GLN A 252 6.76 -8.95 -1.60
C GLN A 252 6.56 -7.97 -2.75
N GLY A 253 6.13 -6.75 -2.44
CA GLY A 253 5.91 -5.68 -3.40
C GLY A 253 4.71 -5.90 -4.34
N LYS A 254 3.91 -6.95 -4.13
CA LYS A 254 2.76 -7.27 -4.98
C LYS A 254 1.44 -7.04 -4.25
N CYS A 255 0.43 -6.64 -5.01
CA CYS A 255 -0.96 -6.62 -4.57
C CYS A 255 -1.52 -8.05 -4.61
N LEU A 256 -2.31 -8.42 -3.61
CA LEU A 256 -2.86 -9.76 -3.47
C LEU A 256 -4.38 -9.72 -3.48
N LYS A 257 -4.97 -10.79 -4.00
CA LYS A 257 -6.40 -11.11 -3.85
C LYS A 257 -6.55 -12.18 -2.78
N ILE A 258 -7.33 -11.91 -1.75
CA ILE A 258 -7.48 -12.81 -0.60
C ILE A 258 -8.95 -13.13 -0.40
N HIS A 259 -9.29 -14.42 -0.48
CA HIS A 259 -10.60 -14.93 -0.08
C HIS A 259 -10.55 -15.27 1.39
N VAL A 260 -11.27 -14.50 2.21
CA VAL A 260 -11.31 -14.68 3.66
C VAL A 260 -12.50 -15.56 4.03
N TYR A 261 -12.25 -16.61 4.81
CA TYR A 261 -13.25 -17.61 5.20
C TYR A 261 -13.63 -17.48 6.68
N ASP A 262 -12.67 -17.06 7.52
CA ASP A 262 -12.87 -16.99 8.95
C ASP A 262 -11.87 -16.03 9.60
N GLU A 263 -12.06 -15.73 10.88
CA GLU A 263 -11.10 -15.06 11.75
C GLU A 263 -10.70 -15.99 12.89
N ASP A 264 -9.40 -16.22 13.07
CA ASP A 264 -8.94 -17.06 14.17
C ASP A 264 -9.00 -16.35 15.52
N LYS A 265 -8.84 -17.12 16.61
CA LYS A 265 -8.83 -16.61 17.99
C LYS A 265 -7.73 -15.56 18.29
N TYR A 266 -6.79 -15.34 17.38
CA TYR A 266 -5.72 -14.35 17.50
C TYR A 266 -6.00 -13.09 16.67
N GLY A 267 -7.20 -12.96 16.11
CA GLY A 267 -7.62 -11.84 15.26
C GLY A 267 -6.92 -11.83 13.91
N ARG A 268 -6.59 -13.01 13.36
CA ARG A 268 -6.03 -13.14 12.01
C ARG A 268 -7.11 -13.64 11.06
N SER A 269 -7.27 -12.97 9.92
CA SER A 269 -8.11 -13.42 8.83
C SER A 269 -7.48 -14.67 8.20
N VAL A 270 -8.22 -15.78 8.19
CA VAL A 270 -7.82 -17.05 7.60
C VAL A 270 -8.32 -17.08 6.16
N GLY A 271 -7.39 -17.19 5.20
CA GLY A 271 -7.75 -17.01 3.79
C GLY A 271 -6.91 -17.77 2.78
N ASP A 272 -7.51 -17.94 1.60
CA ASP A 272 -6.82 -18.38 0.39
C ASP A 272 -6.23 -17.15 -0.33
N VAL A 273 -4.93 -17.20 -0.65
CA VAL A 273 -4.20 -16.03 -1.15
C VAL A 273 -3.78 -16.25 -2.59
N TYR A 274 -4.07 -15.27 -3.44
CA TYR A 274 -3.75 -15.25 -4.85
C TYR A 274 -2.89 -14.06 -5.19
N CYS A 275 -1.90 -14.30 -6.04
CA CYS A 275 -1.05 -13.26 -6.62
C CYS A 275 -1.08 -13.42 -8.14
N ASN A 276 -1.65 -12.46 -8.88
CA ASN A 276 -1.84 -12.58 -10.34
C ASN A 276 -2.50 -13.93 -10.71
N ASP A 277 -3.57 -14.28 -9.99
CA ASP A 277 -4.32 -15.55 -10.10
C ASP A 277 -3.54 -16.85 -9.81
N ILE A 278 -2.28 -16.74 -9.38
CA ILE A 278 -1.51 -17.87 -8.85
C ILE A 278 -1.88 -18.09 -7.39
N PHE A 279 -2.35 -19.30 -7.08
CA PHE A 279 -2.68 -19.71 -5.72
C PHE A 279 -1.39 -19.97 -4.90
N ILE A 280 -1.16 -19.17 -3.86
CA ILE A 280 0.11 -19.17 -3.12
C ILE A 280 0.32 -20.46 -2.33
N GLN A 281 -0.72 -20.96 -1.64
CA GLN A 281 -0.61 -22.19 -0.84
C GLN A 281 -0.22 -23.41 -1.69
N GLU A 282 -0.75 -23.53 -2.91
CA GLU A 282 -0.37 -24.58 -3.85
C GLU A 282 1.14 -24.57 -4.12
N GLN A 283 1.68 -23.39 -4.43
CA GLN A 283 3.09 -23.24 -4.76
C GLN A 283 3.99 -23.56 -3.57
N LEU A 284 3.60 -23.16 -2.36
CA LEU A 284 4.34 -23.48 -1.14
C LEU A 284 4.34 -25.00 -0.86
N LEU A 285 3.21 -25.68 -1.03
CA LEU A 285 3.11 -27.13 -0.86
C LEU A 285 3.94 -27.88 -1.91
N LYS A 286 3.80 -27.54 -3.19
CA LYS A 286 4.55 -28.18 -4.30
C LYS A 286 6.07 -28.01 -4.19
N ARG A 287 6.53 -26.92 -3.55
CA ARG A 287 7.94 -26.64 -3.27
C ARG A 287 8.44 -27.28 -1.97
N GLY A 288 7.56 -27.84 -1.16
CA GLY A 288 7.90 -28.42 0.14
C GLY A 288 8.30 -27.37 1.17
N CYS A 289 7.67 -26.19 1.16
CA CYS A 289 7.94 -25.13 2.12
C CYS A 289 7.03 -25.16 3.35
N VAL A 290 5.88 -25.84 3.25
CA VAL A 290 4.87 -25.90 4.30
C VAL A 290 4.27 -27.30 4.39
N TRP A 291 3.70 -27.59 5.55
CA TRP A 291 2.90 -28.78 5.81
C TRP A 291 1.42 -28.52 5.49
N HIS A 292 0.73 -29.52 4.95
CA HIS A 292 -0.71 -29.55 4.89
C HIS A 292 -1.26 -29.79 6.31
N TYR A 293 -2.07 -28.85 6.80
CA TYR A 293 -2.61 -28.91 8.15
C TYR A 293 -3.97 -29.61 8.19
N VAL A 294 -3.94 -30.94 8.17
CA VAL A 294 -5.12 -31.83 8.02
C VAL A 294 -6.24 -31.59 9.05
N THR A 295 -5.88 -31.08 10.24
CA THR A 295 -6.86 -30.74 11.29
C THR A 295 -7.82 -29.64 10.85
N TYR A 296 -7.35 -28.67 10.06
CA TYR A 296 -8.12 -27.48 9.66
C TYR A 296 -8.51 -27.49 8.18
N ASP A 297 -7.88 -28.33 7.37
CA ASP A 297 -8.17 -28.42 5.94
C ASP A 297 -8.08 -29.88 5.49
N ARG A 298 -9.05 -30.34 4.71
CA ARG A 298 -9.12 -31.72 4.23
C ARG A 298 -9.19 -31.82 2.72
N ARG A 299 -8.83 -30.75 2.02
CA ARG A 299 -8.83 -30.72 0.55
C ARG A 299 -7.87 -31.78 0.01
N PRO A 300 -8.33 -32.70 -0.87
CA PRO A 300 -7.48 -33.75 -1.41
C PRO A 300 -6.31 -33.19 -2.24
N GLU A 301 -6.47 -32.00 -2.82
CA GLU A 301 -5.44 -31.31 -3.60
C GLU A 301 -4.22 -30.97 -2.75
N PHE A 302 -4.41 -30.52 -1.50
CA PHE A 302 -3.31 -30.17 -0.60
C PHE A 302 -2.49 -31.41 -0.22
N ALA A 303 -3.18 -32.52 0.07
CA ALA A 303 -2.55 -33.80 0.35
C ALA A 303 -1.76 -34.30 -0.88
N LYS A 304 -2.32 -34.15 -2.09
CA LYS A 304 -1.66 -34.49 -3.34
C LYS A 304 -0.37 -33.67 -3.55
N TRP A 305 -0.42 -32.34 -3.45
CA TRP A 305 0.75 -31.49 -3.65
C TRP A 305 1.85 -31.74 -2.62
N GLN A 306 1.47 -31.97 -1.35
CA GLN A 306 2.43 -32.37 -0.33
C GLN A 306 3.10 -33.71 -0.68
N LYS A 307 2.30 -34.71 -1.09
CA LYS A 307 2.81 -36.02 -1.48
C LYS A 307 3.79 -35.90 -2.66
N GLU A 308 3.46 -35.11 -3.68
CA GLU A 308 4.34 -34.85 -4.82
C GLU A 308 5.67 -34.20 -4.39
N ALA A 309 5.64 -33.24 -3.46
CA ALA A 309 6.85 -32.62 -2.93
C ALA A 309 7.70 -33.58 -2.10
N ARG A 310 7.04 -34.47 -1.34
CA ARG A 310 7.70 -35.50 -0.52
C ARG A 310 8.36 -36.58 -1.38
N ASP A 311 7.64 -37.12 -2.36
CA ASP A 311 8.14 -38.13 -3.30
C ASP A 311 9.35 -37.58 -4.10
N ALA A 312 9.33 -36.27 -4.40
CA ALA A 312 10.43 -35.58 -5.08
C ALA A 312 11.53 -35.04 -4.14
N ARG A 313 11.44 -35.26 -2.83
CA ARG A 313 12.36 -34.75 -1.79
C ARG A 313 12.66 -33.24 -1.93
N ARG A 314 11.61 -32.43 -2.15
CA ARG A 314 11.73 -30.97 -2.32
C ARG A 314 11.62 -30.24 -0.99
N GLY A 315 12.39 -29.17 -0.85
CA GLY A 315 12.32 -28.28 0.31
C GLY A 315 12.56 -29.02 1.63
N LEU A 316 11.68 -28.86 2.61
CA LEU A 316 11.79 -29.53 3.90
C LEU A 316 11.81 -31.06 3.80
N TRP A 317 11.25 -31.64 2.72
CA TRP A 317 11.25 -33.08 2.48
C TRP A 317 12.61 -33.64 2.03
N ALA A 318 13.61 -32.79 1.80
CA ALA A 318 14.99 -33.22 1.61
C ALA A 318 15.65 -33.64 2.94
N LEU A 319 15.11 -33.20 4.07
CA LEU A 319 15.56 -33.61 5.40
C LEU A 319 15.14 -35.06 5.68
N PRO A 320 15.96 -35.84 6.43
CA PRO A 320 15.67 -37.25 6.70
C PRO A 320 14.43 -37.45 7.58
N ASP A 321 14.19 -36.55 8.55
CA ASP A 321 13.02 -36.58 9.43
C ASP A 321 12.56 -35.15 9.74
N PRO A 322 11.80 -34.51 8.83
CA PRO A 322 11.33 -33.16 9.06
C PRO A 322 10.25 -33.14 10.15
N GLU A 323 10.48 -32.36 11.20
CA GLU A 323 9.52 -32.18 12.30
C GLU A 323 8.34 -31.29 11.89
N LYS A 324 7.14 -31.64 12.36
CA LYS A 324 5.94 -30.82 12.11
C LYS A 324 5.92 -29.59 13.01
N PRO A 325 5.50 -28.42 12.51
CA PRO A 325 5.53 -27.18 13.29
C PRO A 325 4.63 -27.23 14.55
N TRP A 326 3.47 -27.88 14.46
CA TRP A 326 2.58 -28.05 15.62
C TRP A 326 3.10 -29.02 16.68
N GLU A 327 3.99 -29.96 16.32
CA GLU A 327 4.67 -30.85 17.27
C GLU A 327 5.83 -30.09 17.93
N TRP A 328 6.62 -29.37 17.15
CA TRP A 328 7.68 -28.50 17.67
C TRP A 328 7.18 -27.46 18.67
N ARG A 329 6.03 -26.82 18.38
CA ARG A 329 5.37 -25.86 19.29
C ARG A 329 4.92 -26.48 20.62
N LYS A 330 4.57 -27.76 20.65
CA LYS A 330 4.23 -28.47 21.89
C LYS A 330 5.47 -28.76 22.73
N ASN A 331 6.57 -29.09 22.06
CA ASN A 331 7.86 -29.38 22.70
C ASN A 331 8.60 -28.09 23.13
N ASN A 332 8.29 -26.95 22.50
CA ASN A 332 8.92 -25.65 22.76
C ASN A 332 7.85 -24.58 23.06
N PRO A 333 7.30 -24.53 24.29
CA PRO A 333 6.20 -23.62 24.64
C PRO A 333 6.58 -22.13 24.66
N ASN A 334 7.89 -21.79 24.70
CA ASN A 334 8.38 -20.40 24.63
C ASN A 334 9.35 -20.14 23.46
N PRO A 335 8.90 -20.31 22.19
CA PRO A 335 9.78 -20.25 21.03
C PRO A 335 10.16 -18.81 20.64
N ARG A 336 9.40 -17.81 21.11
CA ARG A 336 9.70 -16.38 20.89
C ARG A 336 10.84 -15.87 21.76
N GLU A 337 11.11 -16.52 22.89
CA GLU A 337 12.22 -16.18 23.79
C GLU A 337 13.56 -16.59 23.15
N HIS A 338 13.60 -17.80 22.56
CA HIS A 338 14.75 -18.30 21.80
C HIS A 338 15.04 -17.49 20.53
N ARG A 339 14.03 -16.84 19.91
CA ARG A 339 14.21 -15.95 18.75
C ARG A 339 14.93 -14.64 19.10
N ARG A 340 15.03 -14.29 20.39
CA ARG A 340 15.69 -13.07 20.90
C ARG A 340 17.15 -13.31 21.29
N GLU A 341 17.56 -14.57 21.33
CA GLU A 341 18.95 -14.98 21.54
C GLU A 341 19.52 -15.33 20.16
N ALA A 342 20.34 -14.45 19.60
CA ALA A 342 21.04 -14.68 18.33
C ALA A 342 22.55 -14.46 18.53
N PRO A 343 23.43 -15.24 17.87
CA PRO A 343 24.85 -14.95 17.85
C PRO A 343 25.10 -13.72 16.96
N ILE A 344 25.92 -12.77 17.42
CA ILE A 344 26.19 -11.54 16.67
C ILE A 344 27.12 -11.82 15.48
N CYS A 345 26.63 -11.61 14.26
CA CYS A 345 27.46 -11.34 13.09
C CYS A 345 27.73 -9.83 13.00
N SER A 346 28.90 -9.40 13.48
CA SER A 346 29.68 -8.14 13.28
C SER A 346 29.02 -6.76 13.06
N HIS A 347 27.71 -6.61 12.86
CA HIS A 347 27.07 -5.35 12.46
C HIS A 347 25.67 -5.20 13.08
N ILE A 348 25.60 -5.05 14.41
CA ILE A 348 24.43 -4.49 15.07
C ILE A 348 24.80 -3.08 15.54
N LEU A 349 24.29 -2.06 14.84
CA LEU A 349 24.32 -0.68 15.29
C LEU A 349 23.24 -0.51 16.37
N ILE A 350 23.66 -0.58 17.63
CA ILE A 350 22.83 -0.19 18.78
C ILE A 350 22.70 1.33 18.72
N GLN A 351 21.54 1.81 18.31
CA GLN A 351 21.26 3.24 18.37
C GLN A 351 20.71 3.55 19.77
N VAL A 352 21.55 4.16 20.60
CA VAL A 352 21.12 4.77 21.86
C VAL A 352 20.51 6.13 21.52
N VAL A 353 19.36 6.42 22.11
CA VAL A 353 18.53 7.61 21.87
C VAL A 353 19.36 8.91 21.94
N ASP A 354 19.21 9.76 20.92
CA ASP A 354 19.94 11.02 20.70
C ASP A 354 19.85 11.98 21.90
N ALA A 355 20.99 12.53 22.33
CA ALA A 355 21.05 13.76 23.12
C ALA A 355 20.85 14.98 22.18
N PRO A 356 20.10 16.02 22.58
CA PRO A 356 19.90 17.18 21.73
C PRO A 356 21.12 18.09 21.77
N GLY A 357 21.79 18.20 20.62
CA GLY A 357 22.55 19.38 20.24
C GLY A 357 23.98 19.47 20.76
N VAL A 358 24.82 20.01 19.87
CA VAL A 358 26.24 20.36 20.04
C VAL A 358 27.19 19.17 19.87
N GLY A 359 28.02 19.27 18.83
CA GLY A 359 29.01 18.27 18.49
C GLY A 359 29.93 17.97 19.68
N MET A 360 29.90 16.72 20.13
CA MET A 360 30.96 16.10 20.89
C MET A 360 31.14 14.68 20.36
N ALA A 361 32.40 14.32 20.16
CA ALA A 361 32.83 13.04 19.65
C ALA A 361 32.18 11.91 20.47
N TYR A 362 31.50 10.98 19.80
CA TYR A 362 31.42 9.63 20.31
C TYR A 362 32.85 9.09 20.27
N GLY A 363 33.52 9.06 21.43
CA GLY A 363 34.89 8.57 21.55
C GLY A 363 34.93 7.10 21.16
N GLU A 364 35.77 6.75 20.19
CA GLU A 364 36.06 5.37 19.74
C GLU A 364 36.24 4.38 20.91
N GLU A 365 36.65 4.87 22.08
CA GLU A 365 36.74 4.14 23.36
C GLU A 365 35.43 3.50 23.82
N ALA A 366 34.30 4.21 23.79
CA ALA A 366 33.01 3.65 24.23
C ALA A 366 32.58 2.48 23.34
N LYS A 367 32.86 2.58 22.03
CA LYS A 367 32.63 1.53 21.04
C LYS A 367 33.54 0.33 21.28
N GLN A 368 34.82 0.54 21.56
CA GLN A 368 35.75 -0.55 21.89
C GLN A 368 35.35 -1.28 23.18
N VAL A 369 34.91 -0.56 24.21
CA VAL A 369 34.43 -1.15 25.47
C VAL A 369 33.16 -1.97 25.22
N LEU A 370 32.20 -1.43 24.48
CA LEU A 370 30.97 -2.14 24.13
C LEU A 370 31.28 -3.42 23.34
N VAL A 371 32.15 -3.35 22.33
CA VAL A 371 32.59 -4.52 21.55
C VAL A 371 33.23 -5.56 22.47
N LYS A 372 34.17 -5.18 23.34
CA LYS A 372 34.77 -6.11 24.31
C LYS A 372 33.74 -6.76 25.25
N MET A 373 32.69 -6.03 25.63
CA MET A 373 31.67 -6.54 26.53
C MET A 373 30.80 -7.61 25.87
N ILE A 374 30.45 -7.45 24.60
CA ILE A 374 29.45 -8.27 23.89
C ILE A 374 30.03 -9.25 22.86
N GLN A 375 31.28 -9.07 22.42
CA GLN A 375 31.87 -9.87 21.37
C GLN A 375 31.95 -11.35 21.76
N GLY A 376 31.37 -12.21 20.92
CA GLY A 376 31.35 -13.65 21.12
C GLY A 376 30.41 -14.12 22.25
N LYS A 377 29.53 -13.27 22.76
CA LYS A 377 28.58 -13.60 23.82
C LYS A 377 27.14 -13.51 23.35
N TRP A 378 26.28 -14.30 23.99
CA TRP A 378 24.83 -14.23 23.79
C TRP A 378 24.25 -13.02 24.52
N LEU A 379 23.37 -12.31 23.83
CA LEU A 379 22.68 -11.15 24.37
C LEU A 379 21.18 -11.42 24.49
N LYS A 380 20.59 -10.95 25.58
CA LYS A 380 19.15 -10.89 25.78
C LYS A 380 18.69 -9.45 25.57
N ILE A 381 17.78 -9.23 24.62
CA ILE A 381 17.31 -7.88 24.26
C ILE A 381 15.82 -7.74 24.59
N HIS A 382 15.49 -6.74 25.40
CA HIS A 382 14.10 -6.36 25.73
C HIS A 382 13.72 -5.11 24.95
N VAL A 383 13.07 -5.32 23.80
CA VAL A 383 12.57 -4.23 22.94
C VAL A 383 11.26 -3.69 23.51
N TYR A 384 11.18 -2.37 23.66
CA TYR A 384 9.97 -1.68 24.14
C TYR A 384 9.46 -0.58 23.20
N ASP A 385 10.25 -0.16 22.20
CA ASP A 385 9.81 0.82 21.19
C ASP A 385 10.52 0.61 19.84
N GLU A 386 10.07 1.29 18.80
CA GLU A 386 10.75 1.40 17.50
C GLU A 386 10.94 2.87 17.12
N ASP A 387 12.15 3.23 16.67
CA ASP A 387 12.44 4.60 16.28
C ASP A 387 11.80 4.99 14.92
N ARG A 388 11.92 6.27 14.55
CA ARG A 388 11.37 6.81 13.29
C ARG A 388 11.98 6.20 12.01
N TYR A 389 13.03 5.39 12.15
CA TYR A 389 13.72 4.69 11.06
C TYR A 389 13.47 3.18 11.09
N GLY A 390 12.63 2.69 12.02
CA GLY A 390 12.27 1.29 12.16
C GLY A 390 13.36 0.45 12.85
N ARG A 391 14.20 1.05 13.69
CA ARG A 391 15.16 0.35 14.54
C ARG A 391 14.54 0.05 15.90
N SER A 392 14.77 -1.14 16.41
CA SER A 392 14.30 -1.57 17.73
C SER A 392 15.04 -0.83 18.84
N VAL A 393 14.28 -0.20 19.73
CA VAL A 393 14.76 0.46 20.95
C VAL A 393 14.47 -0.47 22.13
N GLY A 394 15.50 -0.79 22.91
CA GLY A 394 15.39 -1.79 23.96
C GLY A 394 16.56 -1.86 24.93
N ASN A 395 16.34 -2.56 26.03
CA ASN A 395 17.37 -2.90 27.02
C ASN A 395 18.19 -4.09 26.53
N VAL A 396 19.51 -4.07 26.74
CA VAL A 396 20.43 -5.11 26.29
C VAL A 396 21.11 -5.72 27.52
N TYR A 397 21.05 -7.04 27.62
CA TYR A 397 21.65 -7.81 28.69
C TYR A 397 22.67 -8.79 28.11
N CYS A 398 23.80 -8.98 28.79
CA CYS A 398 24.79 -9.99 28.46
C CYS A 398 25.10 -10.80 29.73
N ASN A 399 24.85 -12.11 29.75
CA ASN A 399 24.95 -12.93 30.97
C ASN A 399 24.24 -12.30 32.16
N ASP A 400 22.99 -11.86 31.96
CA ASP A 400 22.14 -11.14 32.93
C ASP A 400 22.67 -9.77 33.41
N ILE A 401 23.79 -9.28 32.86
CA ILE A 401 24.31 -7.94 33.13
C ILE A 401 23.67 -6.94 32.18
N PHE A 402 23.01 -5.92 32.74
CA PHE A 402 22.42 -4.81 31.97
C PHE A 402 23.52 -3.90 31.39
N ILE A 403 23.69 -3.93 30.07
CA ILE A 403 24.81 -3.28 29.38
C ILE A 403 24.73 -1.76 29.47
N GLN A 404 23.54 -1.17 29.34
CA GLN A 404 23.35 0.27 29.45
C GLN A 404 23.79 0.81 30.83
N GLU A 405 23.51 0.09 31.92
CA GLU A 405 23.97 0.49 33.26
C GLU A 405 25.50 0.45 33.39
N GLN A 406 26.17 -0.53 32.77
CA GLN A 406 27.63 -0.61 32.78
C GLN A 406 28.30 0.51 31.99
N LEU A 407 27.64 1.00 30.94
CA LEU A 407 28.10 2.16 30.18
C LEU A 407 27.83 3.46 30.95
N LEU A 408 26.70 3.57 31.66
CA LEU A 408 26.40 4.69 32.57
C LEU A 408 27.42 4.80 33.71
N LYS A 409 27.77 3.68 34.36
CA LYS A 409 28.77 3.62 35.45
C LYS A 409 30.19 4.04 35.02
N ARG A 410 30.46 4.07 33.71
CA ARG A 410 31.75 4.45 33.13
C ARG A 410 31.70 5.82 32.45
N ASP A 411 30.64 6.60 32.72
CA ASP A 411 30.37 7.91 32.12
C ASP A 411 30.33 7.90 30.58
N TYR A 412 30.08 6.74 29.97
CA TYR A 412 29.89 6.61 28.52
C TYR A 412 28.45 6.89 28.08
N LEU A 413 27.53 7.06 29.04
CA LEU A 413 26.14 7.45 28.81
C LEU A 413 25.75 8.57 29.78
N TRP A 414 24.88 9.47 29.34
CA TRP A 414 24.26 10.48 30.19
C TRP A 414 22.82 10.06 30.51
N HIS A 415 22.37 10.30 31.74
CA HIS A 415 20.96 10.13 32.10
C HIS A 415 20.10 11.12 31.31
N TYR A 416 19.25 10.62 30.41
CA TYR A 416 18.21 11.42 29.78
C TYR A 416 16.88 11.14 30.49
N VAL A 417 16.39 12.10 31.26
CA VAL A 417 15.09 12.05 31.92
C VAL A 417 14.00 12.34 30.88
N ALA A 418 13.61 11.31 30.13
CA ALA A 418 12.36 11.31 29.39
C ALA A 418 11.80 9.89 29.42
N TYR A 419 10.62 9.73 30.03
CA TYR A 419 9.89 8.49 30.34
C TYR A 419 10.07 7.89 31.76
N ASP A 420 9.85 8.70 32.79
CA ASP A 420 9.24 8.25 34.06
C ASP A 420 7.78 7.79 33.85
N ARG A 421 7.58 6.66 33.17
CA ARG A 421 6.31 5.91 33.19
C ARG A 421 6.53 4.40 33.28
N CYS A 422 7.47 3.99 34.13
CA CYS A 422 7.49 2.63 34.68
C CYS A 422 7.40 2.77 36.21
N PRO A 423 6.29 2.36 36.85
CA PRO A 423 6.09 2.58 38.30
C PRO A 423 7.06 1.82 39.22
N ASP A 424 7.89 0.92 38.70
CA ASP A 424 8.61 -0.06 39.54
C ASP A 424 10.08 0.26 39.84
N PHE A 425 10.55 1.49 39.63
CA PHE A 425 11.92 1.89 39.99
C PHE A 425 12.01 3.14 40.88
N ALA A 426 10.98 3.38 41.70
CA ALA A 426 11.16 4.22 42.88
C ALA A 426 11.69 3.36 44.05
N LYS A 427 12.90 3.70 44.50
CA LYS A 427 13.66 3.18 45.66
C LYS A 427 14.61 2.02 45.39
N ILE A 428 15.83 2.36 44.99
CA ILE A 428 17.02 1.89 45.71
C ILE A 428 17.93 3.11 45.86
N ALA A 429 18.15 3.50 47.11
CA ALA A 429 19.05 4.58 47.53
C ALA A 429 20.51 4.12 47.52
#